data_AF-A0AAQ3P063-F1
#
_entry.id   AF-A0AAQ3P063-F1
#
_cell.length_a   1.000
_cell.length_b   1.000
_cell.length_c   1.000
_cell.angle_alpha   90.00
_cell.angle_beta   90.00
_cell.angle_gamma   90.00
#
_symmetry.space_group_name_H-M   'P 1'
#
loop_
_entity.id
_entity.type
_entity.pdbx_description
1 polymer ?
#
loop_
_entity_poly.entity_id
_entity_poly.type
_entity_poly.pdbx_seq_one_letter_code
_entity_poly.pdbx_strand_id
1 'polypeptide(L)'
;MDSDQFTTCPFCDSCLPLSQLTRESKQPRLLSGAKYSGGGETSSENGECKMNDRISCLIVSQTRCEFQKVEAGLMTLLKNCLESEIGNSISILSGYVDHFQCLESEDAGWRCGWRNIQMLSSHLLVQRPEARKALFGGSGFVPDILSLQRARVVDFGPKESQSIPGSSADNARNETSIHLVKQKDKEGSGYQVLMDFVWNYFLDENSIQFGQKHVLISEKTPLYFQHDGHSRTIVGIQVNYQQKRHLQYNLLILDPAQRTAALERSLRQKVRWEELKEGNAYTKEATLCYVDPGIASEGEVEKLKTIDSIFLEF
;
A
#
# COMPACT_ATOMS: atom_id res chain seq x y z
N MET A 1 40.53 1.33 -8.68
CA MET A 1 39.70 0.97 -7.51
C MET A 1 38.53 1.92 -7.55
N ASP A 2 37.49 1.57 -8.29
CA ASP A 2 36.26 2.35 -8.31
C ASP A 2 35.56 2.14 -6.97
N SER A 3 35.25 3.24 -6.29
CA SER A 3 34.42 3.21 -5.08
C SER A 3 32.98 3.02 -5.54
N ASP A 4 32.41 1.85 -5.30
CA ASP A 4 30.98 1.61 -5.53
C ASP A 4 30.19 2.61 -4.67
N GLN A 5 29.42 3.49 -5.32
CA GLN A 5 28.47 4.36 -4.64
C GLN A 5 27.26 3.54 -4.21
N PHE A 6 26.82 3.73 -2.95
CA PHE A 6 25.66 3.05 -2.39
C PHE A 6 24.47 4.01 -2.27
N THR A 7 23.25 3.50 -2.42
CA THR A 7 22.01 4.23 -2.17
C THR A 7 21.16 3.45 -1.17
N THR A 8 20.62 4.14 -0.18
CA THR A 8 19.80 3.56 0.88
C THR A 8 18.33 3.54 0.46
N CYS A 9 17.63 2.43 0.68
CA CYS A 9 16.20 2.34 0.48
C CYS A 9 15.47 3.14 1.58
N PRO A 10 14.61 4.12 1.24
CA PRO A 10 13.92 4.94 2.24
C PRO A 10 12.81 4.21 3.01
N PHE A 11 12.54 2.94 2.68
CA PHE A 11 11.45 2.15 3.28
C PHE A 11 11.93 1.00 4.17
N CYS A 12 13.18 0.55 4.01
CA CYS A 12 13.73 -0.58 4.77
C CYS A 12 15.20 -0.41 5.14
N ASP A 13 15.76 0.78 4.94
CA ASP A 13 17.14 1.17 5.28
C ASP A 13 18.26 0.28 4.74
N SER A 14 17.95 -0.56 3.74
CA SER A 14 18.94 -1.41 3.07
C SER A 14 19.82 -0.60 2.10
N CYS A 15 21.14 -0.82 2.14
CA CYS A 15 22.12 -0.18 1.25
C CYS A 15 22.33 -1.00 -0.03
N LEU A 16 22.17 -0.36 -1.19
CA LEU A 16 22.32 -1.00 -2.52
C LEU A 16 23.49 -0.39 -3.31
N PRO A 17 24.28 -1.21 -4.05
CA PRO A 17 25.27 -0.70 -5.00
C PRO A 17 24.58 -0.08 -6.23
N LEU A 18 24.99 1.14 -6.63
CA LEU A 18 24.44 1.88 -7.78
C LEU A 18 24.61 1.11 -9.13
N SER A 19 25.56 0.18 -9.19
CA SER A 19 25.80 -0.70 -10.34
C SER A 19 24.63 -1.65 -10.64
N GLN A 20 23.79 -1.99 -9.66
CA GLN A 20 22.59 -2.79 -9.86
C GLN A 20 21.40 -1.98 -10.41
N LEU A 21 21.40 -0.65 -10.23
CA LEU A 21 20.39 0.26 -10.78
C LEU A 21 20.66 0.62 -12.26
N THR A 22 21.92 0.54 -12.70
CA THR A 22 22.35 1.00 -14.03
C THR A 22 22.31 -0.08 -15.11
N ARG A 23 22.28 -1.36 -14.74
CA ARG A 23 22.48 -2.49 -15.66
C ARG A 23 21.36 -2.71 -16.70
N GLU A 24 20.22 -2.02 -16.56
CA GLU A 24 19.09 -2.12 -17.49
C GLU A 24 18.69 -0.79 -18.15
N SER A 25 19.52 0.25 -18.04
CA SER A 25 19.31 1.53 -18.73
C SER A 25 19.72 1.48 -20.22
N LYS A 26 19.26 0.47 -20.97
CA LYS A 26 19.20 0.62 -22.44
C LYS A 26 17.94 1.42 -22.76
N GLN A 27 18.11 2.72 -22.97
CA GLN A 27 17.10 3.57 -23.61
C GLN A 27 16.48 2.83 -24.81
N PRO A 28 15.16 2.86 -25.01
CA PRO A 28 14.58 2.42 -26.26
C PRO A 28 15.21 3.27 -27.37
N ARG A 29 15.87 2.63 -28.34
CA ARG A 29 16.29 3.32 -29.56
C ARG A 29 15.02 3.84 -30.22
N LEU A 30 14.89 5.16 -30.31
CA LEU A 30 13.95 5.81 -31.20
C LEU A 30 14.09 5.17 -32.58
N LEU A 31 13.07 4.43 -33.02
CA LEU A 31 12.97 3.95 -34.39
C LEU A 31 12.82 5.19 -35.29
N SER A 32 13.95 5.72 -35.77
CA SER A 32 13.95 6.68 -36.86
C SER A 32 13.60 5.94 -38.15
N GLY A 33 12.40 6.13 -38.68
CA GLY A 33 12.08 5.55 -39.98
C GLY A 33 10.61 5.48 -40.32
N ALA A 34 9.93 6.62 -40.47
CA ALA A 34 8.76 6.72 -41.32
C ALA A 34 8.96 7.92 -42.26
N LYS A 35 9.42 7.65 -43.48
CA LYS A 35 9.37 8.62 -44.58
C LYS A 35 7.91 8.70 -45.03
N TYR A 36 7.27 9.85 -44.84
CA TYR A 36 6.11 10.25 -45.61
C TYR A 36 6.43 11.52 -46.39
N SER A 37 6.17 11.44 -47.70
CA SER A 37 6.45 12.45 -48.70
C SER A 37 5.22 13.36 -48.90
N GLY A 38 5.48 14.66 -49.12
CA GLY A 38 4.50 15.67 -49.57
C GLY A 38 3.80 16.36 -48.39
N GLY A 39 3.61 17.67 -48.33
CA GLY A 39 3.85 18.82 -49.19
C GLY A 39 3.38 20.02 -48.34
N GLY A 40 4.02 21.18 -48.49
CA GLY A 40 3.92 22.28 -47.53
C GLY A 40 2.54 22.90 -47.34
N GLU A 41 2.29 23.45 -46.16
CA GLU A 41 2.01 24.89 -45.96
C GLU A 41 1.92 25.21 -44.47
N THR A 42 2.27 26.44 -44.14
CA THR A 42 2.53 27.00 -42.81
C THR A 42 1.26 27.36 -42.05
N SER A 43 1.16 26.95 -40.78
CA SER A 43 0.55 27.80 -39.74
C SER A 43 0.97 27.36 -38.33
N SER A 44 1.16 28.37 -37.49
CA SER A 44 1.79 28.38 -36.17
C SER A 44 0.99 27.65 -35.08
N GLU A 45 1.40 26.45 -34.67
CA GLU A 45 0.99 25.79 -33.41
C GLU A 45 2.04 24.72 -33.04
N ASN A 46 3.02 25.04 -32.20
CA ASN A 46 4.12 24.10 -31.89
C ASN A 46 4.53 24.02 -30.41
N GLY A 47 3.62 24.40 -29.50
CA GLY A 47 3.81 24.29 -28.05
C GLY A 47 3.00 23.17 -27.40
N GLU A 48 1.71 23.03 -27.75
CA GLU A 48 0.78 22.12 -27.08
C GLU A 48 0.95 20.65 -27.49
N CYS A 49 1.18 20.36 -28.79
CA CYS A 49 1.35 18.98 -29.26
C CYS A 49 2.55 18.28 -28.58
N LYS A 50 3.65 19.00 -28.38
CA LYS A 50 4.87 18.45 -27.75
C LYS A 50 4.70 18.05 -26.29
N MET A 51 3.82 18.72 -25.53
CA MET A 51 3.56 18.37 -24.14
C MET A 51 2.60 17.18 -24.04
N ASN A 52 1.53 17.17 -24.84
CA ASN A 52 0.59 16.05 -24.87
C ASN A 52 1.27 14.76 -25.32
N ASP A 53 2.20 14.82 -26.27
CA ASP A 53 3.02 13.67 -26.68
C ASP A 53 3.92 13.17 -25.54
N ARG A 54 4.52 14.07 -24.77
CA ARG A 54 5.38 13.73 -23.62
C ARG A 54 4.58 13.15 -22.44
N ILE A 55 3.42 13.72 -22.12
CA ILE A 55 2.52 13.24 -21.05
C ILE A 55 1.97 11.86 -21.43
N SER A 56 1.53 11.70 -22.69
CA SER A 56 1.11 10.40 -23.22
C SER A 56 2.24 9.38 -23.17
N CYS A 57 3.48 9.75 -23.52
CA CYS A 57 4.64 8.86 -23.44
C CYS A 57 4.95 8.40 -22.00
N LEU A 58 4.72 9.24 -20.97
CA LEU A 58 4.97 8.89 -19.58
C LEU A 58 3.95 7.88 -19.04
N ILE A 59 2.66 8.05 -19.35
CA ILE A 59 1.59 7.10 -18.98
C ILE A 59 1.76 5.79 -19.77
N VAL A 60 2.15 5.86 -21.06
CA VAL A 60 2.40 4.69 -21.92
C VAL A 60 3.69 3.94 -21.54
N SER A 61 4.58 4.55 -20.75
CA SER A 61 5.81 3.90 -20.29
C SER A 61 5.65 3.02 -19.04
N GLN A 62 4.49 3.05 -18.39
CA GLN A 62 4.22 2.17 -17.25
C GLN A 62 3.92 0.75 -17.73
N THR A 63 4.63 -0.21 -17.17
CA THR A 63 4.37 -1.62 -17.39
C THR A 63 3.45 -2.15 -16.31
N ARG A 64 2.39 -2.88 -16.69
CA ARG A 64 1.54 -3.60 -15.74
C ARG A 64 2.37 -4.67 -15.03
N CYS A 65 2.28 -4.73 -13.70
CA CYS A 65 2.90 -5.82 -12.97
C CYS A 65 2.22 -7.14 -13.34
N GLU A 66 3.01 -8.11 -13.76
CA GLU A 66 2.54 -9.49 -13.83
C GLU A 66 2.51 -10.09 -12.43
N PHE A 67 1.42 -10.76 -12.10
CA PHE A 67 1.26 -11.47 -10.84
C PHE A 67 0.39 -12.70 -11.07
N GLN A 68 0.50 -13.67 -10.16
CA GLN A 68 -0.35 -14.85 -10.21
C GLN A 68 -1.75 -14.49 -9.72
N LYS A 69 -2.69 -14.36 -10.65
CA LYS A 69 -4.10 -14.11 -10.31
C LYS A 69 -4.75 -15.36 -9.71
N VAL A 70 -5.38 -15.20 -8.55
CA VAL A 70 -6.20 -16.24 -7.93
C VAL A 70 -7.64 -16.08 -8.43
N GLU A 71 -8.10 -16.99 -9.30
CA GLU A 71 -9.40 -16.85 -9.99
C GLU A 71 -10.59 -16.72 -9.04
N ALA A 72 -10.58 -17.46 -7.93
CA ALA A 72 -11.65 -17.41 -6.93
C ALA A 72 -11.61 -16.14 -6.06
N GLY A 73 -10.54 -15.35 -6.17
CA GLY A 73 -10.21 -14.24 -5.27
C GLY A 73 -9.57 -14.75 -3.98
N LEU A 74 -8.38 -14.25 -3.66
CA LEU A 74 -7.65 -14.68 -2.46
C LEU A 74 -8.44 -14.39 -1.17
N MET A 75 -8.99 -13.20 -1.07
CA MET A 75 -9.79 -12.76 0.08
C MET A 75 -11.08 -13.59 0.24
N THR A 76 -11.70 -14.02 -0.86
CA THR A 76 -12.85 -14.94 -0.84
C THR A 76 -12.45 -16.30 -0.26
N LEU A 77 -11.29 -16.84 -0.65
CA LEU A 77 -10.80 -18.10 -0.10
C LEU A 77 -10.49 -17.99 1.40
N LEU A 78 -9.87 -16.89 1.83
CA LEU A 78 -9.61 -16.62 3.26
C LEU A 78 -10.90 -16.50 4.07
N LYS A 79 -11.90 -15.77 3.56
CA LYS A 79 -13.24 -15.70 4.15
C LYS A 79 -13.84 -17.10 4.34
N ASN A 80 -13.78 -17.94 3.31
CA ASN A 80 -14.33 -19.30 3.37
C ASN A 80 -13.61 -20.21 4.39
N CYS A 81 -12.32 -19.97 4.65
CA CYS A 81 -11.59 -20.65 5.72
C CYS A 81 -12.07 -20.21 7.10
N LEU A 82 -12.12 -18.90 7.33
CA LEU A 82 -12.58 -18.31 8.60
C LEU A 82 -14.02 -18.74 8.94
N GLU A 83 -14.92 -18.75 7.95
CA GLU A 83 -16.31 -19.21 8.14
C GLU A 83 -16.40 -20.70 8.53
N SER A 84 -15.43 -21.51 8.10
CA SER A 84 -15.39 -22.93 8.45
C SER A 84 -14.72 -23.25 9.78
N GLU A 85 -14.13 -22.27 10.45
CA GLU A 85 -13.54 -22.51 11.76
C GLU A 85 -14.60 -22.94 12.79
N ILE A 86 -14.13 -23.79 13.70
CA ILE A 86 -14.88 -24.27 14.86
C ILE A 86 -14.45 -23.40 16.03
N GLY A 87 -15.37 -22.60 16.56
CA GLY A 87 -15.09 -21.72 17.69
C GLY A 87 -16.02 -20.51 17.70
N ASN A 88 -15.93 -19.73 18.77
CA ASN A 88 -16.58 -18.43 18.87
C ASN A 88 -15.53 -17.36 18.59
N SER A 89 -15.37 -17.03 17.31
CA SER A 89 -14.47 -15.98 16.85
C SER A 89 -15.20 -15.00 15.95
N ILE A 90 -14.81 -13.74 16.00
CA ILE A 90 -15.26 -12.69 15.07
C ILE A 90 -14.05 -12.27 14.26
N SER A 91 -14.20 -12.27 12.94
CA SER A 91 -13.13 -11.84 12.02
C SER A 91 -13.62 -10.67 11.18
N ILE A 92 -12.77 -9.67 10.98
CA ILE A 92 -13.02 -8.54 10.09
C ILE A 92 -11.94 -8.56 9.01
N LEU A 93 -12.35 -8.59 7.75
CA LEU A 93 -11.45 -8.58 6.60
C LEU A 93 -11.57 -7.25 5.86
N SER A 94 -10.47 -6.79 5.27
CA SER A 94 -10.55 -5.83 4.18
C SER A 94 -11.30 -6.44 2.99
N GLY A 95 -11.74 -5.58 2.07
CA GLY A 95 -12.34 -6.00 0.81
C GLY A 95 -11.37 -6.68 -0.15
N TYR A 96 -11.45 -6.36 -1.44
CA TYR A 96 -10.58 -6.96 -2.46
C TYR A 96 -9.09 -6.66 -2.22
N VAL A 97 -8.22 -7.68 -2.30
CA VAL A 97 -6.76 -7.53 -2.30
C VAL A 97 -6.14 -8.65 -3.15
N ASP A 98 -5.29 -8.28 -4.12
CA ASP A 98 -4.42 -9.22 -4.83
C ASP A 98 -3.10 -9.41 -4.08
N HIS A 99 -2.54 -10.63 -4.11
CA HIS A 99 -1.25 -10.92 -3.49
C HIS A 99 -0.09 -10.77 -4.50
N PHE A 100 0.87 -9.93 -4.13
CA PHE A 100 2.10 -9.71 -4.89
C PHE A 100 3.28 -10.32 -4.14
N GLN A 101 3.81 -11.42 -4.67
CA GLN A 101 4.97 -12.10 -4.09
C GLN A 101 6.29 -11.46 -4.55
N CYS A 102 7.34 -11.60 -3.74
CA CYS A 102 8.73 -11.34 -4.14
C CYS A 102 9.22 -12.41 -5.14
N LEU A 103 9.99 -11.97 -6.13
CA LEU A 103 10.70 -12.84 -7.05
C LEU A 103 12.12 -13.13 -6.53
N GLU A 104 12.45 -14.41 -6.33
CA GLU A 104 13.74 -14.86 -5.74
C GLU A 104 14.98 -14.30 -6.45
N SER A 105 14.91 -14.02 -7.76
CA SER A 105 16.03 -13.52 -8.56
C SER A 105 16.18 -11.99 -8.60
N GLU A 106 15.14 -11.24 -8.25
CA GLU A 106 15.06 -9.78 -8.52
C GLU A 106 14.74 -8.94 -7.26
N ASP A 107 14.16 -9.58 -6.24
CA ASP A 107 13.48 -8.91 -5.13
C ASP A 107 14.02 -9.29 -3.74
N ALA A 108 15.04 -10.16 -3.66
CA ALA A 108 15.51 -10.75 -2.41
C ALA A 108 16.00 -9.67 -1.42
N GLY A 109 15.27 -9.54 -0.30
CA GLY A 109 15.71 -8.82 0.90
C GLY A 109 15.34 -7.33 1.00
N TRP A 110 14.84 -6.69 -0.05
CA TRP A 110 14.59 -5.23 0.00
C TRP A 110 13.28 -4.76 -0.65
N ARG A 111 12.65 -5.57 -1.51
CA ARG A 111 11.47 -5.15 -2.27
C ARG A 111 10.12 -5.42 -1.59
N CYS A 112 10.10 -5.96 -0.37
CA CYS A 112 8.85 -6.24 0.35
C CYS A 112 7.96 -5.00 0.46
N GLY A 113 8.54 -3.81 0.70
CA GLY A 113 7.79 -2.55 0.76
C GLY A 113 7.04 -2.24 -0.54
N TRP A 114 7.71 -2.41 -1.69
CA TRP A 114 7.07 -2.21 -3.00
C TRP A 114 5.96 -3.21 -3.26
N ARG A 115 6.14 -4.48 -2.86
CA ARG A 115 5.09 -5.51 -2.99
C ARG A 115 3.88 -5.21 -2.11
N ASN A 116 4.09 -4.71 -0.88
CA ASN A 116 3.01 -4.23 -0.03
C ASN A 116 2.27 -3.02 -0.63
N ILE A 117 3.00 -2.07 -1.24
CA ILE A 117 2.40 -0.97 -2.00
C ILE A 117 1.56 -1.50 -3.16
N GLN A 118 2.03 -2.51 -3.89
CA GLN A 118 1.26 -3.15 -4.97
C GLN A 118 -0.01 -3.83 -4.45
N MET A 119 0.06 -4.54 -3.31
CA MET A 119 -1.12 -5.13 -2.65
C MET A 119 -2.13 -4.06 -2.24
N LEU A 120 -1.70 -2.99 -1.56
CA LEU A 120 -2.56 -1.85 -1.20
C LEU A 120 -3.17 -1.18 -2.45
N SER A 121 -2.37 -1.00 -3.50
CA SER A 121 -2.82 -0.40 -4.75
C SER A 121 -3.88 -1.25 -5.45
N SER A 122 -3.77 -2.58 -5.39
CA SER A 122 -4.78 -3.48 -5.97
C SER A 122 -6.16 -3.28 -5.35
N HIS A 123 -6.20 -3.08 -4.02
CA HIS A 123 -7.43 -2.75 -3.31
C HIS A 123 -8.01 -1.43 -3.78
N LEU A 124 -7.20 -0.37 -3.77
CA LEU A 124 -7.63 0.99 -4.14
C LEU A 124 -8.17 1.05 -5.57
N LEU A 125 -7.48 0.41 -6.52
CA LEU A 125 -7.86 0.42 -7.94
C LEU A 125 -9.17 -0.32 -8.24
N VAL A 126 -9.57 -1.25 -7.38
CA VAL A 126 -10.81 -2.03 -7.52
C VAL A 126 -11.95 -1.40 -6.72
N GLN A 127 -11.68 -1.00 -5.47
CA GLN A 127 -12.72 -0.59 -4.53
C GLN A 127 -13.03 0.91 -4.57
N ARG A 128 -12.12 1.75 -5.10
CA ARG A 128 -12.26 3.22 -5.08
C ARG A 128 -12.20 3.79 -6.50
N PRO A 129 -13.35 4.07 -7.15
CA PRO A 129 -13.39 4.60 -8.52
C PRO A 129 -12.61 5.91 -8.71
N GLU A 130 -12.60 6.77 -7.70
CA GLU A 130 -11.83 8.01 -7.67
C GLU A 130 -10.33 7.75 -7.63
N ALA A 131 -9.88 6.82 -6.77
CA ALA A 131 -8.48 6.40 -6.72
C ALA A 131 -8.03 5.72 -8.02
N ARG A 132 -8.91 4.93 -8.65
CA ARG A 132 -8.65 4.30 -9.95
C ARG A 132 -8.33 5.33 -11.05
N LYS A 133 -8.96 6.50 -11.01
CA LYS A 133 -8.70 7.59 -11.97
C LYS A 133 -7.45 8.40 -11.62
N ALA A 134 -7.18 8.59 -10.33
CA ALA A 134 -6.07 9.42 -9.86
C ALA A 134 -4.72 8.69 -9.83
N LEU A 135 -4.71 7.44 -9.39
CA LEU A 135 -3.48 6.67 -9.21
C LEU A 135 -2.86 6.29 -10.55
N PHE A 136 -1.54 6.35 -10.59
CA PHE A 136 -0.72 5.92 -11.74
C PHE A 136 -1.11 6.59 -13.07
N GLY A 137 -1.60 7.83 -13.02
CA GLY A 137 -2.03 8.55 -14.21
C GLY A 137 -3.29 7.95 -14.85
N GLY A 138 -4.13 7.26 -14.06
CA GLY A 138 -5.37 6.67 -14.53
C GLY A 138 -5.20 5.40 -15.36
N SER A 139 -4.02 4.75 -15.28
CA SER A 139 -3.72 3.52 -16.03
C SER A 139 -4.67 2.36 -15.70
N GLY A 140 -5.29 2.39 -14.51
CA GLY A 140 -6.29 1.42 -14.07
C GLY A 140 -5.72 0.03 -13.78
N PHE A 141 -4.39 -0.09 -13.64
CA PHE A 141 -3.68 -1.30 -13.26
C PHE A 141 -2.55 -1.00 -12.27
N VAL A 142 -2.11 -2.02 -11.52
CA VAL A 142 -0.95 -1.93 -10.63
C VAL A 142 0.35 -1.99 -11.45
N PRO A 143 1.21 -0.95 -11.43
CA PRO A 143 2.47 -0.95 -12.17
C PRO A 143 3.51 -1.92 -11.58
N ASP A 144 4.46 -2.36 -12.40
CA ASP A 144 5.64 -3.10 -11.93
C ASP A 144 6.54 -2.23 -11.04
N ILE A 145 7.47 -2.85 -10.31
CA ILE A 145 8.31 -2.12 -9.36
C ILE A 145 9.19 -1.09 -10.08
N LEU A 146 9.71 -1.41 -11.26
CA LEU A 146 10.54 -0.49 -12.03
C LEU A 146 9.76 0.77 -12.45
N SER A 147 8.46 0.65 -12.74
CA SER A 147 7.60 1.79 -13.03
C SER A 147 7.33 2.60 -11.76
N LEU A 148 7.08 1.95 -10.62
CA LEU A 148 6.91 2.62 -9.33
C LEU A 148 8.15 3.41 -8.92
N GLN A 149 9.34 2.83 -9.09
CA GLN A 149 10.62 3.49 -8.78
C GLN A 149 10.95 4.67 -9.71
N ARG A 150 10.38 4.67 -10.93
CA ARG A 150 10.57 5.74 -11.92
C ARG A 150 9.47 6.80 -11.87
N ALA A 151 8.56 6.74 -10.90
CA ALA A 151 7.54 7.76 -10.71
C ALA A 151 8.19 9.13 -10.49
N ARG A 152 7.75 10.13 -11.27
CA ARG A 152 8.18 11.52 -11.14
C ARG A 152 6.97 12.36 -10.78
N VAL A 153 7.11 13.18 -9.75
CA VAL A 153 6.15 14.23 -9.43
C VAL A 153 6.40 15.39 -10.39
N VAL A 154 5.33 15.86 -11.03
CA VAL A 154 5.35 17.07 -11.87
C VAL A 154 4.31 18.02 -11.30
N ASP A 155 4.79 19.04 -10.59
CA ASP A 155 3.95 20.07 -10.04
C ASP A 155 3.65 21.13 -11.11
N PHE A 156 2.38 21.50 -11.23
CA PHE A 156 1.95 22.64 -12.04
C PHE A 156 1.51 23.76 -11.10
N GLY A 157 2.08 24.95 -11.25
CA GLY A 157 1.71 26.13 -10.48
C GLY A 157 1.69 27.39 -11.37
N PRO A 158 0.88 28.40 -11.02
CA PRO A 158 0.89 29.68 -11.73
C PRO A 158 2.27 30.35 -11.62
N LYS A 159 2.62 31.20 -12.61
CA LYS A 159 3.97 31.81 -12.78
C LYS A 159 4.44 32.75 -11.64
N GLU A 160 3.72 32.85 -10.52
CA GLU A 160 4.00 33.80 -9.44
C GLU A 160 4.21 33.15 -8.06
N SER A 161 4.88 31.99 -8.00
CA SER A 161 5.36 31.41 -6.74
C SER A 161 6.88 31.29 -6.72
N GLN A 162 7.57 32.42 -6.96
CA GLN A 162 8.94 32.60 -6.51
C GLN A 162 9.06 33.97 -5.81
N SER A 163 9.54 33.92 -4.55
CA SER A 163 9.73 35.01 -3.56
C SER A 163 8.48 35.33 -2.71
N ILE A 164 8.49 35.35 -1.37
CA ILE A 164 9.50 35.75 -0.36
C ILE A 164 9.27 35.01 0.99
N PRO A 165 10.32 34.83 1.84
CA PRO A 165 10.22 34.28 3.20
C PRO A 165 9.70 35.28 4.23
N GLY A 166 8.89 34.82 5.18
CA GLY A 166 8.50 35.64 6.34
C GLY A 166 7.29 35.08 7.07
N SER A 167 7.52 34.64 8.29
CA SER A 167 6.49 34.19 9.23
C SER A 167 5.49 35.28 9.57
N SER A 168 4.21 34.95 9.60
CA SER A 168 3.37 35.00 10.80
C SER A 168 1.93 34.65 10.43
N ALA A 169 1.28 33.85 11.29
CA ALA A 169 -0.10 34.02 11.74
C ALA A 169 -0.63 32.67 12.25
N ASP A 170 -0.60 32.53 13.57
CA ASP A 170 -1.74 32.12 14.39
C ASP A 170 -2.61 30.97 13.87
N ASN A 171 -2.17 29.75 14.17
CA ASN A 171 -3.05 28.59 14.15
C ASN A 171 -3.87 28.56 15.45
N ALA A 172 -5.12 29.03 15.35
CA ALA A 172 -6.18 28.65 16.25
C ALA A 172 -6.36 27.12 16.18
N ARG A 173 -5.91 26.43 17.23
CA ARG A 173 -6.15 25.00 17.45
C ARG A 173 -7.65 24.75 17.55
N ASN A 174 -8.22 24.05 16.58
CA ASN A 174 -9.41 23.24 16.83
C ASN A 174 -8.93 21.81 17.09
N GLU A 175 -8.60 21.54 18.35
CA GLU A 175 -8.45 20.18 18.86
C GLU A 175 -9.83 19.53 18.87
N THR A 176 -10.05 18.55 17.99
CA THR A 176 -11.11 17.58 18.22
C THR A 176 -10.57 16.64 19.29
N SER A 177 -10.93 16.91 20.55
CA SER A 177 -10.48 16.15 21.70
C SER A 177 -11.01 14.71 21.64
N ILE A 178 -10.19 13.79 21.14
CA ILE A 178 -10.40 12.36 21.40
C ILE A 178 -10.05 12.16 22.88
N HIS A 179 -11.06 11.83 23.70
CA HIS A 179 -10.90 11.55 25.12
C HIS A 179 -9.93 10.37 25.32
N LEU A 180 -8.67 10.68 25.65
CA LEU A 180 -7.70 9.69 26.11
C LEU A 180 -8.12 9.18 27.50
N VAL A 181 -8.65 7.96 27.54
CA VAL A 181 -8.77 7.20 28.77
C VAL A 181 -7.36 6.82 29.21
N LYS A 182 -6.84 7.50 30.24
CA LYS A 182 -5.63 7.08 30.95
C LYS A 182 -5.92 5.74 31.65
N GLN A 183 -5.43 4.62 31.10
CA GLN A 183 -5.33 3.36 31.85
C GLN A 183 -3.90 3.14 32.32
N LYS A 184 -3.77 2.75 33.59
CA LYS A 184 -2.51 2.47 34.28
C LYS A 184 -1.79 1.27 33.68
N ASP A 185 -0.47 1.42 33.59
CA ASP A 185 0.51 0.46 33.12
C ASP A 185 0.30 -0.97 33.62
N LYS A 186 0.32 -1.89 32.66
CA LYS A 186 0.77 -3.26 32.86
C LYS A 186 1.66 -3.63 31.68
N GLU A 187 2.83 -4.16 31.99
CA GLU A 187 3.74 -4.85 31.08
C GLU A 187 2.92 -5.80 30.18
N GLY A 188 2.76 -5.42 28.90
CA GLY A 188 1.72 -5.93 27.99
C GLY A 188 0.90 -4.85 27.25
N SER A 189 1.17 -3.57 27.50
CA SER A 189 0.39 -2.42 27.01
C SER A 189 0.45 -2.20 25.48
N GLY A 190 1.62 -2.21 24.85
CA GLY A 190 1.76 -1.84 23.43
C GLY A 190 1.14 -2.81 22.44
N TYR A 191 1.26 -4.10 22.71
CA TYR A 191 0.59 -5.13 21.92
C TYR A 191 -0.93 -4.94 21.93
N GLN A 192 -1.50 -4.65 23.10
CA GLN A 192 -2.93 -4.43 23.23
C GLN A 192 -3.36 -3.15 22.51
N VAL A 193 -2.59 -2.06 22.62
CA VAL A 193 -2.85 -0.81 21.90
C VAL A 193 -2.84 -1.01 20.39
N LEU A 194 -1.87 -1.75 19.85
CA LEU A 194 -1.82 -2.08 18.42
C LEU A 194 -3.04 -2.90 18.00
N MET A 195 -3.40 -3.93 18.77
CA MET A 195 -4.56 -4.77 18.45
C MET A 195 -5.87 -3.98 18.51
N ASP A 196 -6.05 -3.13 19.52
CA ASP A 196 -7.22 -2.28 19.66
C ASP A 196 -7.29 -1.25 18.52
N PHE A 197 -6.15 -0.66 18.13
CA PHE A 197 -6.08 0.23 16.98
C PHE A 197 -6.51 -0.48 15.70
N VAL A 198 -5.94 -1.65 15.39
CA VAL A 198 -6.27 -2.40 14.17
C VAL A 198 -7.72 -2.88 14.20
N TRP A 199 -8.22 -3.32 15.36
CA TRP A 199 -9.62 -3.69 15.54
C TRP A 199 -10.55 -2.53 15.21
N ASN A 200 -10.34 -1.38 15.83
CA ASN A 200 -11.16 -0.18 15.60
C ASN A 200 -11.00 0.37 14.18
N TYR A 201 -9.82 0.22 13.58
CA TYR A 201 -9.60 0.61 12.20
C TYR A 201 -10.50 -0.15 11.24
N PHE A 202 -10.54 -1.48 11.36
CA PHE A 202 -11.34 -2.34 10.48
C PHE A 202 -12.83 -2.38 10.85
N LEU A 203 -13.16 -2.17 12.12
CA LEU A 203 -14.53 -2.05 12.60
C LEU A 203 -15.15 -0.73 12.11
N ASP A 204 -15.65 -0.76 10.88
CA ASP A 204 -16.38 0.34 10.27
C ASP A 204 -17.88 0.26 10.64
N GLU A 205 -18.56 1.41 10.75
CA GLU A 205 -20.01 1.43 11.00
C GLU A 205 -20.80 0.75 9.86
N ASN A 206 -20.22 0.72 8.65
CA ASN A 206 -20.79 0.06 7.48
C ASN A 206 -20.36 -1.41 7.33
N SER A 207 -19.76 -2.03 8.36
CA SER A 207 -19.33 -3.43 8.31
C SER A 207 -20.54 -4.34 8.04
N ILE A 208 -20.52 -5.06 6.91
CA ILE A 208 -21.63 -5.95 6.53
C ILE A 208 -21.40 -7.32 7.13
N GLN A 209 -22.36 -7.79 7.94
CA GLN A 209 -22.37 -9.14 8.46
C GLN A 209 -22.84 -10.13 7.40
N PHE A 210 -21.97 -11.08 7.03
CA PHE A 210 -22.30 -12.13 6.08
C PHE A 210 -22.42 -13.48 6.77
N GLY A 211 -23.58 -14.14 6.61
CA GLY A 211 -23.81 -15.52 7.06
C GLY A 211 -24.15 -15.68 8.54
N GLN A 212 -24.26 -16.94 8.98
CA GLN A 212 -24.59 -17.32 10.37
C GLN A 212 -23.38 -17.33 11.31
N LYS A 213 -22.15 -17.17 10.78
CA LYS A 213 -20.88 -17.17 11.53
C LYS A 213 -20.11 -15.87 11.26
N HIS A 214 -19.46 -15.37 12.30
CA HIS A 214 -19.03 -13.98 12.44
C HIS A 214 -17.81 -13.57 11.57
N VAL A 215 -17.98 -13.48 10.25
CA VAL A 215 -17.00 -12.82 9.37
C VAL A 215 -17.62 -11.54 8.79
N LEU A 216 -16.99 -10.40 9.05
CA LEU A 216 -17.36 -9.08 8.57
C LEU A 216 -16.42 -8.68 7.43
N ILE A 217 -16.96 -8.03 6.39
CA ILE A 217 -16.16 -7.38 5.35
C ILE A 217 -16.24 -5.88 5.57
N SER A 218 -15.07 -5.25 5.68
CA SER A 218 -14.87 -3.82 5.86
C SER A 218 -14.52 -3.14 4.54
N GLU A 219 -14.99 -1.91 4.34
CA GLU A 219 -14.59 -1.05 3.21
C GLU A 219 -13.20 -0.42 3.40
N LYS A 220 -12.58 -0.66 4.55
CA LYS A 220 -11.24 -0.15 4.88
C LYS A 220 -10.17 -0.84 4.03
N THR A 221 -9.14 -0.07 3.70
CA THR A 221 -7.97 -0.56 2.97
C THR A 221 -7.18 -1.55 3.82
N PRO A 222 -6.43 -2.47 3.22
CA PRO A 222 -5.42 -3.19 3.99
C PRO A 222 -4.40 -2.22 4.59
N LEU A 223 -3.78 -2.58 5.71
CA LEU A 223 -2.76 -1.75 6.37
C LEU A 223 -1.37 -2.20 5.91
N TYR A 224 -0.55 -1.23 5.51
CA TYR A 224 0.88 -1.47 5.35
C TYR A 224 1.50 -1.58 6.75
N PHE A 225 2.21 -2.67 7.01
CA PHE A 225 2.75 -2.98 8.33
C PHE A 225 4.27 -3.17 8.29
N GLN A 226 4.99 -2.23 8.88
CA GLN A 226 6.45 -2.24 9.00
C GLN A 226 6.86 -2.71 10.39
N HIS A 227 7.75 -3.71 10.47
CA HIS A 227 8.33 -4.18 11.73
C HIS A 227 9.70 -4.85 11.47
N ASP A 228 10.68 -4.66 12.36
CA ASP A 228 11.99 -5.35 12.40
C ASP A 228 12.61 -5.74 11.03
N GLY A 229 12.84 -4.76 10.15
CA GLY A 229 13.50 -4.97 8.85
C GLY A 229 12.66 -5.67 7.78
N HIS A 230 11.39 -5.99 8.05
CA HIS A 230 10.46 -6.58 7.09
C HIS A 230 9.15 -5.79 7.03
N SER A 231 8.45 -5.89 5.90
CA SER A 231 7.13 -5.28 5.75
C SER A 231 6.14 -6.30 5.25
N ARG A 232 4.93 -6.24 5.77
CA ARG A 232 3.82 -7.13 5.44
C ARG A 232 2.54 -6.32 5.28
N THR A 233 1.48 -6.97 4.81
CA THR A 233 0.17 -6.34 4.64
C THR A 233 -0.84 -6.99 5.58
N ILE A 234 -1.42 -6.22 6.50
CA ILE A 234 -2.53 -6.68 7.34
C ILE A 234 -3.81 -6.52 6.53
N VAL A 235 -4.49 -7.64 6.26
CA VAL A 235 -5.74 -7.69 5.50
C VAL A 235 -6.97 -7.96 6.38
N GLY A 236 -6.77 -8.01 7.69
CA GLY A 236 -7.86 -8.17 8.64
C GLY A 236 -7.38 -8.52 10.03
N ILE A 237 -8.35 -8.74 10.91
CA ILE A 237 -8.13 -9.08 12.31
C ILE A 237 -9.20 -10.06 12.78
N GLN A 238 -8.82 -11.00 13.62
CA GLN A 238 -9.70 -11.95 14.26
C GLN A 238 -9.58 -11.82 15.78
N VAL A 239 -10.72 -11.81 16.47
CA VAL A 239 -10.80 -11.97 17.93
C VAL A 239 -11.40 -13.32 18.26
N ASN A 240 -10.75 -14.06 19.15
CA ASN A 240 -11.23 -15.33 19.67
C ASN A 240 -11.73 -15.14 21.11
N TYR A 241 -12.98 -15.53 21.37
CA TYR A 241 -13.55 -15.57 22.71
C TYR A 241 -13.23 -16.92 23.35
N GLN A 242 -12.01 -17.06 23.89
CA GLN A 242 -11.67 -18.24 24.68
C GLN A 242 -12.37 -18.22 26.06
N GLN A 243 -12.56 -19.40 26.66
CA GLN A 243 -13.19 -19.56 28.00
C GLN A 243 -12.39 -18.92 29.15
N LYS A 244 -11.17 -18.44 28.89
CA LYS A 244 -10.36 -17.65 29.84
C LYS A 244 -10.63 -16.17 29.60
N ARG A 245 -10.70 -15.37 30.68
CA ARG A 245 -11.16 -13.97 30.74
C ARG A 245 -10.41 -12.93 29.86
N HIS A 246 -9.58 -13.35 28.91
CA HIS A 246 -8.81 -12.49 28.02
C HIS A 246 -9.17 -12.76 26.55
N LEU A 247 -9.45 -11.68 25.81
CA LEU A 247 -9.61 -11.71 24.35
C LEU A 247 -8.27 -12.03 23.69
N GLN A 248 -8.25 -12.98 22.77
CA GLN A 248 -7.07 -13.27 21.97
C GLN A 248 -7.27 -12.72 20.56
N TYR A 249 -6.42 -11.78 20.16
CA TYR A 249 -6.40 -11.23 18.81
C TYR A 249 -5.38 -11.96 17.94
N ASN A 250 -5.71 -12.11 16.66
CA ASN A 250 -4.82 -12.54 15.60
C ASN A 250 -4.93 -11.57 14.44
N LEU A 251 -3.81 -11.05 13.95
CA LEU A 251 -3.77 -10.32 12.68
C LEU A 251 -3.78 -11.30 11.53
N LEU A 252 -4.48 -10.95 10.46
CA LEU A 252 -4.52 -11.71 9.21
C LEU A 252 -3.57 -11.03 8.23
N ILE A 253 -2.47 -11.71 7.91
CA ILE A 253 -1.33 -11.09 7.23
C ILE A 253 -1.04 -11.78 5.91
N LEU A 254 -0.83 -10.94 4.89
CA LEU A 254 -0.20 -11.33 3.64
C LEU A 254 1.26 -10.92 3.67
N ASP A 255 2.15 -11.92 3.54
CA ASP A 255 3.58 -11.69 3.48
C ASP A 255 4.07 -11.85 2.03
N PRO A 256 4.67 -10.81 1.42
CA PRO A 256 5.18 -10.90 0.05
C PRO A 256 6.27 -11.97 -0.12
N ALA A 257 6.91 -12.47 0.95
CA ALA A 257 7.84 -13.60 0.86
C ALA A 257 7.16 -14.93 0.55
N GLN A 258 5.84 -15.06 0.76
CA GLN A 258 5.10 -16.28 0.47
C GLN A 258 4.83 -16.42 -1.03
N ARG A 259 4.75 -17.66 -1.52
CA ARG A 259 4.36 -17.93 -2.91
C ARG A 259 2.85 -17.92 -3.05
N THR A 260 2.31 -17.13 -3.99
CA THR A 260 0.87 -17.04 -4.24
C THR A 260 0.24 -18.41 -4.51
N ALA A 261 0.89 -19.26 -5.30
CA ALA A 261 0.42 -20.64 -5.55
C ALA A 261 0.34 -21.49 -4.28
N ALA A 262 1.29 -21.33 -3.35
CA ALA A 262 1.27 -22.05 -2.08
C ALA A 262 0.13 -21.54 -1.21
N LEU A 263 -0.03 -20.21 -1.14
CA LEU A 263 -1.09 -19.56 -0.38
C LEU A 263 -2.49 -19.98 -0.88
N GLU A 264 -2.70 -19.92 -2.19
CA GLU A 264 -3.94 -20.36 -2.84
C GLU A 264 -4.25 -21.83 -2.52
N ARG A 265 -3.24 -22.71 -2.63
CA ARG A 265 -3.39 -24.14 -2.32
C ARG A 265 -3.81 -24.34 -0.86
N SER A 266 -3.11 -23.71 0.08
CA SER A 266 -3.39 -23.82 1.52
C SER A 266 -4.82 -23.38 1.85
N LEU A 267 -5.29 -22.27 1.26
CA LEU A 267 -6.64 -21.76 1.47
C LEU A 267 -7.71 -22.66 0.82
N ARG A 268 -7.50 -23.13 -0.42
CA ARG A 268 -8.45 -24.03 -1.09
C ARG A 268 -8.61 -25.36 -0.38
N GLN A 269 -7.49 -25.92 0.08
CA GLN A 269 -7.47 -27.22 0.76
C GLN A 269 -7.81 -27.10 2.25
N LYS A 270 -7.83 -25.87 2.80
CA LYS A 270 -8.00 -25.59 4.23
C LYS A 270 -6.96 -26.31 5.09
N VAL A 271 -5.71 -26.29 4.62
CA VAL A 271 -4.57 -26.93 5.30
C VAL A 271 -3.50 -25.87 5.52
N ARG A 272 -3.08 -25.68 6.78
CA ARG A 272 -2.03 -24.73 7.18
C ARG A 272 -2.30 -23.27 6.77
N TRP A 273 -3.56 -22.90 6.53
CA TRP A 273 -3.93 -21.52 6.23
C TRP A 273 -3.89 -20.65 7.48
N GLU A 274 -3.88 -21.25 8.66
CA GLU A 274 -3.71 -20.59 9.95
C GLU A 274 -2.33 -19.92 10.08
N GLU A 275 -1.36 -20.25 9.22
CA GLU A 275 -0.07 -19.55 9.13
C GLU A 275 -0.20 -18.10 8.65
N LEU A 276 -1.34 -17.71 8.06
CA LEU A 276 -1.66 -16.30 7.81
C LEU A 276 -2.01 -15.53 9.09
N LYS A 277 -2.23 -16.23 10.22
CA LYS A 277 -2.57 -15.62 11.50
C LYS A 277 -1.31 -15.32 12.29
N GLU A 278 -1.17 -14.07 12.71
CA GLU A 278 -0.11 -13.68 13.65
C GLU A 278 -0.74 -13.23 14.97
N GLY A 279 -0.52 -14.02 16.02
CA GLY A 279 -0.99 -13.76 17.39
C GLY A 279 0.16 -13.50 18.39
N ASN A 280 1.36 -13.20 17.89
CA ASN A 280 2.54 -12.98 18.74
C ASN A 280 2.53 -11.57 19.34
N ALA A 281 2.96 -11.45 20.59
CA ALA A 281 3.22 -10.17 21.23
C ALA A 281 4.29 -9.40 20.45
N TYR A 282 3.89 -8.33 19.77
CA TYR A 282 4.81 -7.37 19.19
C TYR A 282 5.54 -6.64 20.33
N THR A 283 6.82 -6.95 20.50
CA THR A 283 7.69 -6.39 21.55
C THR A 283 8.64 -5.31 21.04
N LYS A 284 8.51 -4.93 19.77
CA LYS A 284 9.37 -3.96 19.07
C LYS A 284 8.53 -2.87 18.41
N GLU A 285 9.19 -1.76 18.07
CA GLU A 285 8.61 -0.66 17.32
C GLU A 285 8.00 -1.16 16.01
N ALA A 286 6.74 -0.82 15.78
CA ALA A 286 6.01 -1.15 14.57
C ALA A 286 5.33 0.11 14.04
N THR A 287 5.32 0.25 12.71
CA THR A 287 4.66 1.37 12.04
C THR A 287 3.55 0.83 11.16
N LEU A 288 2.36 1.41 11.30
CA LEU A 288 1.22 1.17 10.43
C LEU A 288 1.05 2.37 9.50
N CYS A 289 0.78 2.09 8.23
CA CYS A 289 0.34 3.10 7.27
C CYS A 289 -1.02 2.69 6.69
N TYR A 290 -1.98 3.60 6.78
CA TYR A 290 -3.35 3.45 6.27
C TYR A 290 -3.64 4.56 5.26
N VAL A 291 -4.67 4.36 4.44
CA VAL A 291 -5.08 5.33 3.42
C VAL A 291 -6.48 5.86 3.74
N ASP A 292 -6.55 7.16 4.02
CA ASP A 292 -7.82 7.86 4.21
C ASP A 292 -8.72 7.77 2.97
N PRO A 293 -10.05 7.81 3.14
CA PRO A 293 -10.99 7.80 2.02
C PRO A 293 -10.87 9.08 1.17
N GLY A 294 -11.18 8.96 -0.13
CA GLY A 294 -11.21 10.10 -1.06
C GLY A 294 -9.87 10.45 -1.70
N ILE A 295 -9.85 11.59 -2.39
CA ILE A 295 -8.68 12.20 -3.03
C ILE A 295 -8.45 13.56 -2.38
N ALA A 296 -7.20 13.85 -2.04
CA ALA A 296 -6.82 15.11 -1.43
C ALA A 296 -7.24 16.31 -2.31
N SER A 297 -7.93 17.26 -1.70
CA SER A 297 -8.20 18.57 -2.29
C SER A 297 -6.91 19.40 -2.40
N GLU A 298 -6.93 20.49 -3.19
CA GLU A 298 -5.76 21.35 -3.39
C GLU A 298 -5.14 21.85 -2.06
N GLY A 299 -5.98 22.20 -1.08
CA GLY A 299 -5.53 22.62 0.24
C GLY A 299 -4.98 21.48 1.11
N GLU A 300 -5.41 20.24 0.88
CA GLU A 300 -4.86 19.05 1.56
C GLU A 300 -3.56 18.59 0.91
N VAL A 301 -3.45 18.66 -0.42
CA VAL A 301 -2.22 18.30 -1.16
C VAL A 301 -1.02 19.08 -0.62
N GLU A 302 -1.17 20.37 -0.33
CA GLU A 302 -0.09 21.18 0.25
C GLU A 302 0.33 20.66 1.64
N LYS A 303 -0.62 20.27 2.48
CA LYS A 303 -0.34 19.71 3.81
C LYS A 303 0.34 18.35 3.71
N LEU A 304 -0.10 17.52 2.77
CA LEU A 304 0.42 16.17 2.52
C LEU A 304 1.82 16.14 1.89
N LYS A 305 2.40 17.30 1.54
CA LYS A 305 3.85 17.41 1.25
C LYS A 305 4.70 17.10 2.47
N THR A 306 4.14 17.30 3.67
CA THR A 306 4.77 16.91 4.93
C THR A 306 4.17 15.59 5.37
N ILE A 307 5.02 14.62 5.68
CA ILE A 307 4.59 13.33 6.22
C ILE A 307 4.52 13.45 7.73
N ASP A 308 3.31 13.40 8.26
CA ASP A 308 3.06 13.35 9.70
C ASP A 308 2.94 11.91 10.20
N SER A 309 3.37 11.67 11.44
CA SER A 309 3.18 10.39 12.12
C SER A 309 2.54 10.62 13.49
N ILE A 310 1.67 9.69 13.89
CA ILE A 310 1.09 9.66 15.23
C ILE A 310 1.90 8.65 16.03
N PHE A 311 2.61 9.14 17.06
CA PHE A 311 3.31 8.28 18.00
C PHE A 311 2.35 7.89 19.14
N LEU A 312 2.11 6.58 19.30
CA LEU A 312 1.33 6.04 20.40
C LEU A 312 2.30 5.46 21.44
N GLU A 313 2.49 6.19 22.54
CA GLU A 313 3.29 5.74 23.68
C GLU A 313 2.46 4.81 24.58
N PHE A 314 3.07 3.73 25.08
CA PHE A 314 2.42 2.71 25.89
C PHE A 314 3.35 2.13 26.96
#